data_AF-A0A353PC59-F1
#
_entry.id   AF-A0A353PC59-F1
#
_cell.length_a   1.000
_cell.length_b   1.000
_cell.length_c   1.000
_cell.angle_alpha   90.00
_cell.angle_beta   90.00
_cell.angle_gamma   90.00
#
_symmetry.space_group_name_H-M   'P 1'
#
loop_
_entity.id
_entity.type
_entity.pdbx_description
1 polymer ?
#
loop_
_entity_poly.entity_id
_entity_poly.type
_entity_poly.pdbx_seq_one_letter_code
_entity_poly.pdbx_strand_id
1 'polypeptide(L)'
;MSTPLPLLLATGFGLGLLHALDPDHVLAVANLNRARAGSGRRASLSFCARWALGHGVALLAIGALVLLAGMAVPAQIAEGAEYLVGWVLIVLGVGALWSVFSGEAPIRWHRHDANGASHLHVAGLPAHHGRRAVAVGLLHGTAGSASLLALAPLAGAPDPWIGMSYLVLFGSGV
;
A
#
# COMPACT_ATOMS: atom_id res chain seq x y z
N MET A 1 28.16 -3.62 17.61
CA MET A 1 27.91 -2.18 17.77
C MET A 1 26.43 -2.00 18.02
N SER A 2 26.03 -1.49 19.19
CA SER A 2 24.63 -1.21 19.49
C SER A 2 24.15 -0.07 18.59
N THR A 3 23.27 -0.36 17.62
CA THR A 3 22.62 0.67 16.82
C THR A 3 21.86 1.61 17.75
N PRO A 4 22.09 2.93 17.69
CA PRO A 4 21.38 3.86 18.56
C PRO A 4 19.88 3.81 18.28
N LEU A 5 19.07 3.71 19.34
CA LEU A 5 17.61 3.56 19.23
C LEU A 5 16.94 4.59 18.29
N PRO A 6 17.30 5.88 18.29
CA PRO A 6 16.71 6.84 17.35
C PRO A 6 17.00 6.51 15.88
N LEU A 7 18.20 5.99 15.58
CA LEU A 7 18.57 5.60 14.23
C LEU A 7 17.79 4.36 13.80
N LEU A 8 17.61 3.39 14.69
CA LEU A 8 16.78 2.21 14.46
C LEU A 8 15.31 2.61 14.18
N LEU A 9 14.76 3.54 14.95
CA LEU A 9 13.41 4.03 14.73
C LEU A 9 13.28 4.84 13.43
N ALA A 10 14.29 5.64 13.09
CA ALA A 10 14.36 6.39 11.84
C ALA A 10 14.44 5.46 10.61
N THR A 11 15.15 4.32 10.71
CA THR A 11 15.15 3.33 9.62
C THR A 11 13.80 2.67 9.46
N GLY A 12 13.05 2.41 10.53
CA GLY A 12 11.67 1.93 10.44
C GLY A 12 10.78 2.87 9.62
N PHE A 13 10.79 4.16 9.95
CA PHE A 13 10.06 5.18 9.19
C PHE A 13 10.54 5.28 7.72
N GLY A 14 11.86 5.29 7.50
CA GLY A 14 12.44 5.37 6.16
C GLY A 14 12.13 4.17 5.28
N LEU A 15 12.14 2.96 5.84
CA LEU A 15 11.72 1.75 5.13
C LEU A 15 10.21 1.75 4.86
N GLY A 16 9.39 2.30 5.75
CA GLY A 16 7.96 2.51 5.49
C GLY A 16 7.72 3.42 4.29
N LEU A 17 8.45 4.54 4.20
CA LEU A 17 8.39 5.45 3.04
C LEU A 17 8.83 4.76 1.74
N LEU A 18 9.89 3.95 1.79
CA LEU A 18 10.35 3.19 0.62
C LEU A 18 9.32 2.15 0.21
N HIS A 19 8.74 1.43 1.17
CA HIS A 19 7.68 0.45 0.92
C HIS A 19 6.44 1.10 0.28
N ALA A 20 6.05 2.29 0.73
CA ALA A 20 4.95 3.05 0.13
C ALA A 20 5.13 3.34 -1.37
N LEU A 21 6.38 3.35 -1.84
CA LEU A 21 6.77 3.59 -3.23
C LEU A 21 6.91 2.30 -4.04
N ASP A 22 6.64 1.14 -3.44
CA ASP A 22 6.67 -0.13 -4.17
C ASP A 22 5.69 -0.11 -5.35
N PRO A 23 6.02 -0.80 -6.47
CA PRO A 23 5.26 -0.67 -7.71
C PRO A 23 3.78 -1.05 -7.55
N ASP A 24 3.47 -2.02 -6.70
CA ASP A 24 2.13 -2.49 -6.39
C ASP A 24 1.27 -1.41 -5.71
N HIS A 25 1.83 -0.65 -4.76
CA HIS A 25 1.18 0.49 -4.14
C HIS A 25 0.89 1.60 -5.14
N VAL A 26 1.89 1.97 -5.94
CA VAL A 26 1.73 3.01 -6.97
C VAL A 26 0.66 2.59 -7.98
N LEU A 27 0.68 1.34 -8.44
CA LEU A 27 -0.32 0.78 -9.37
C LEU A 27 -1.71 0.69 -8.75
N ALA A 28 -1.82 0.25 -7.49
CA ALA A 28 -3.10 0.14 -6.80
C ALA A 28 -3.73 1.52 -6.61
N VAL A 29 -2.97 2.51 -6.10
CA VAL A 29 -3.47 3.87 -5.91
C VAL A 29 -3.77 4.53 -7.25
N ALA A 30 -2.89 4.43 -8.25
CA ALA A 30 -3.13 5.04 -9.56
C ALA A 30 -4.39 4.47 -10.26
N ASN A 31 -4.65 3.18 -10.13
CA ASN A 31 -5.81 2.55 -10.77
C ASN A 31 -7.11 2.72 -9.99
N LEU A 32 -7.06 2.68 -8.66
CA LEU A 32 -8.26 2.70 -7.81
C LEU A 32 -8.68 4.12 -7.41
N ASN A 33 -7.73 5.05 -7.33
CA ASN A 33 -7.97 6.47 -7.06
C ASN A 33 -8.43 7.22 -8.32
N ARG A 34 -9.47 6.71 -9.00
CA ARG A 34 -10.09 7.40 -10.14
C ARG A 34 -11.09 8.41 -9.61
N ALA A 35 -10.58 9.61 -9.39
CA ALA A 35 -11.39 10.79 -9.13
C ALA A 35 -12.44 10.95 -10.25
N ARG A 36 -13.73 11.11 -9.91
CA ARG A 36 -14.73 11.60 -10.88
C ARG A 36 -14.21 12.88 -11.52
N ALA A 37 -14.56 13.14 -12.78
CA ALA A 37 -14.34 14.46 -13.37
C ALA A 37 -14.92 15.53 -12.41
N GLY A 38 -14.05 16.36 -11.82
CA GLY A 38 -14.41 17.38 -10.82
C GLY A 38 -14.12 17.05 -9.34
N SER A 39 -13.75 15.82 -8.96
CA SER A 39 -13.33 15.55 -7.58
C SER A 39 -11.87 16.00 -7.37
N GLY A 40 -11.70 17.15 -6.73
CA GLY A 40 -10.39 17.78 -6.53
C GLY A 40 -9.45 17.03 -5.58
N ARG A 41 -8.23 17.58 -5.40
CA ARG A 41 -7.12 17.04 -4.57
C ARG A 41 -7.55 16.42 -3.24
N ARG A 42 -8.56 16.99 -2.57
CA ARG A 42 -9.10 16.49 -1.29
C ARG A 42 -9.68 15.08 -1.39
N ALA A 43 -10.41 14.76 -2.46
CA ALA A 43 -11.01 13.44 -2.63
C ALA A 43 -9.94 12.37 -2.84
N SER A 44 -8.91 12.70 -3.63
CA SER A 44 -7.75 11.84 -3.88
C SER A 44 -6.96 11.58 -2.58
N LEU A 45 -6.63 12.63 -1.82
CA LEU A 45 -5.99 12.48 -0.51
C LEU A 45 -6.83 11.65 0.47
N SER A 46 -8.14 11.83 0.44
CA SER A 46 -9.08 11.10 1.30
C SER A 46 -9.18 9.61 0.91
N PHE A 47 -9.01 9.27 -0.37
CA PHE A 47 -8.89 7.89 -0.82
C PHE A 47 -7.58 7.28 -0.33
N CYS A 48 -6.44 7.94 -0.61
CA CYS A 48 -5.12 7.46 -0.21
C CYS A 48 -5.03 7.25 1.30
N ALA A 49 -5.51 8.20 2.11
CA ALA A 49 -5.51 8.08 3.56
C ALA A 49 -6.33 6.89 4.08
N ARG A 50 -7.49 6.59 3.45
CA ARG A 50 -8.31 5.43 3.83
C ARG A 50 -7.66 4.11 3.42
N TRP A 51 -7.04 4.08 2.25
CA TRP A 51 -6.31 2.92 1.78
C TRP A 51 -5.08 2.64 2.66
N ALA A 52 -4.27 3.67 2.95
CA ALA A 52 -3.11 3.59 3.83
C ALA A 52 -3.52 3.17 5.26
N LEU A 53 -4.63 3.70 5.78
CA LEU A 53 -5.16 3.26 7.07
C LEU A 53 -5.48 1.75 7.08
N GLY A 54 -6.15 1.25 6.04
CA GLY A 54 -6.44 -0.18 5.94
C GLY A 54 -5.17 -1.02 5.89
N HIS A 55 -4.22 -0.61 5.07
CA HIS A 55 -2.93 -1.29 4.92
C HIS A 55 -2.12 -1.28 6.22
N GLY A 56 -1.94 -0.11 6.83
CA GLY A 56 -1.24 0.04 8.11
C GLY A 56 -1.89 -0.74 9.25
N VAL A 57 -3.22 -0.84 9.29
CA VAL A 57 -3.93 -1.68 10.28
C VAL A 57 -3.61 -3.16 10.11
N ALA A 58 -3.57 -3.67 8.87
CA ALA A 58 -3.20 -5.06 8.61
C ALA A 58 -1.76 -5.34 9.06
N LEU A 59 -0.82 -4.47 8.67
CA LEU A 59 0.59 -4.57 9.08
C LEU A 59 0.76 -4.52 10.60
N LEU A 60 0.10 -3.55 11.26
CA LEU A 60 0.16 -3.42 12.71
C LEU A 60 -0.43 -4.64 13.42
N ALA A 61 -1.57 -5.15 12.95
CA ALA A 61 -2.22 -6.30 13.57
C ALA A 61 -1.38 -7.59 13.41
N ILE A 62 -0.89 -7.87 12.20
CA ILE A 62 -0.09 -9.06 11.91
C ILE A 62 1.28 -8.95 12.60
N GLY A 63 1.95 -7.80 12.47
CA GLY A 63 3.25 -7.55 13.09
C GLY A 63 3.17 -7.56 14.62
N ALA A 64 2.14 -6.97 15.23
CA ALA A 64 1.92 -7.05 16.67
C ALA A 64 1.69 -8.49 17.13
N LEU A 65 0.88 -9.26 16.40
CA LEU A 65 0.65 -10.67 16.71
C LEU A 65 1.95 -11.47 16.69
N VAL A 66 2.77 -11.28 15.66
CA VAL A 66 4.08 -11.94 15.51
C VAL A 66 5.04 -11.56 16.63
N LEU A 67 5.17 -10.27 16.92
CA LEU A 67 6.08 -9.75 17.96
C LEU A 67 5.66 -10.18 19.37
N LEU A 68 4.37 -10.12 19.68
CA LEU A 68 3.85 -10.46 21.01
C LEU A 68 3.75 -11.96 21.25
N ALA A 69 3.43 -12.75 20.21
CA ALA A 69 3.40 -14.20 20.31
C ALA A 69 4.80 -14.82 20.24
N GLY A 70 5.81 -14.06 19.80
CA GLY A 70 7.17 -14.56 19.56
C GLY A 70 7.22 -15.65 18.48
N MET A 71 6.21 -15.71 17.61
CA MET A 71 6.08 -16.73 16.57
C MET A 71 6.43 -16.13 15.21
N ALA A 72 7.28 -16.81 14.44
CA ALA A 72 7.49 -16.45 13.05
C ALA A 72 6.24 -16.77 12.20
N VAL A 73 5.91 -15.92 11.23
CA VAL A 73 4.90 -16.24 10.23
C VAL A 73 5.41 -17.41 9.37
N PRO A 74 4.67 -18.52 9.25
CA PRO A 74 5.04 -19.61 8.35
C PRO A 74 5.20 -19.10 6.91
N ALA A 75 6.26 -19.52 6.22
CA ALA A 75 6.56 -19.09 4.85
C ALA A 75 5.37 -19.31 3.90
N GLN A 76 4.64 -20.41 4.07
CA GLN A 76 3.47 -20.77 3.26
C GLN A 76 2.32 -19.75 3.38
N ILE A 77 2.13 -19.17 4.58
CA ILE A 77 1.09 -18.16 4.81
C ILE A 77 1.51 -16.84 4.17
N ALA A 78 2.78 -16.46 4.32
CA ALA A 78 3.33 -15.26 3.70
C ALA A 78 3.27 -15.36 2.16
N GLU A 79 3.73 -16.47 1.58
CA GLU A 79 3.63 -16.75 0.14
C GLU A 79 2.18 -16.74 -0.35
N GLY A 80 1.26 -17.35 0.41
CA GLY A 80 -0.16 -17.33 0.08
C GLY A 80 -0.74 -15.91 -0.01
N ALA A 81 -0.34 -15.02 0.90
CA ALA A 81 -0.76 -13.62 0.87
C ALA A 81 -0.17 -12.87 -0.34
N GLU A 82 1.12 -13.09 -0.65
CA GLU A 82 1.77 -12.54 -1.84
C GLU A 82 1.08 -13.00 -3.13
N TYR A 83 0.76 -14.29 -3.26
CA TYR A 83 0.03 -14.81 -4.41
C TYR A 83 -1.38 -14.22 -4.52
N LEU A 84 -2.09 -14.08 -3.42
CA LEU A 84 -3.43 -13.49 -3.40
C LEU A 84 -3.40 -12.04 -3.91
N VAL A 85 -2.45 -11.22 -3.42
CA VAL A 85 -2.30 -9.84 -3.88
C VAL A 85 -1.84 -9.78 -5.33
N GLY A 86 -0.91 -10.64 -5.75
CA GLY A 86 -0.50 -10.78 -7.14
C GLY A 86 -1.68 -11.09 -8.08
N TRP A 87 -2.56 -12.01 -7.70
CA TRP A 87 -3.79 -12.31 -8.45
C TRP A 87 -4.73 -11.11 -8.54
N VAL A 88 -4.89 -10.36 -7.45
CA VAL A 88 -5.69 -9.12 -7.44
C VAL A 88 -5.11 -8.11 -8.44
N LEU A 89 -3.79 -7.92 -8.48
CA LEU A 89 -3.15 -7.02 -9.43
C LEU A 89 -3.34 -7.48 -10.89
N ILE A 90 -3.25 -8.78 -11.16
CA ILE A 90 -3.51 -9.34 -12.50
C ILE A 90 -4.96 -9.06 -12.92
N VAL A 91 -5.93 -9.32 -12.06
CA VAL A 91 -7.35 -9.08 -12.36
C VAL A 91 -7.63 -7.60 -12.61
N LEU A 92 -7.06 -6.71 -11.79
CA LEU A 92 -7.18 -5.26 -11.98
C LEU A 92 -6.52 -4.80 -13.30
N GLY A 93 -5.35 -5.35 -13.63
CA GLY A 93 -4.64 -5.06 -14.88
C GLY A 93 -5.40 -5.53 -16.13
N VAL A 94 -5.92 -6.76 -16.11
CA VAL A 94 -6.76 -7.31 -17.18
C VAL A 94 -8.05 -6.51 -17.34
N GLY A 95 -8.72 -6.17 -16.22
CA GLY A 95 -9.91 -5.32 -16.26
C GLY A 95 -9.63 -3.93 -16.86
N ALA A 96 -8.48 -3.34 -16.54
CA ALA A 96 -8.05 -2.07 -17.14
C ALA A 96 -7.82 -2.19 -18.65
N LEU A 97 -7.11 -3.23 -19.11
CA LEU A 97 -6.90 -3.47 -20.54
C LEU A 97 -8.22 -3.75 -21.27
N TRP A 98 -9.08 -4.59 -20.70
CA TRP A 98 -10.39 -4.92 -21.26
C TRP A 98 -11.23 -3.66 -21.46
N SER A 99 -11.26 -2.75 -20.47
CA SER A 99 -12.01 -1.50 -20.56
C SER A 99 -11.55 -0.60 -21.72
N VAL A 100 -10.26 -0.65 -22.09
CA VAL A 100 -9.73 0.08 -23.25
C VAL A 100 -10.16 -0.60 -24.54
N PHE A 101 -10.02 -1.93 -24.64
CA PHE A 101 -10.36 -2.69 -25.84
C PHE A 101 -11.86 -2.78 -26.14
N SER A 102 -12.70 -2.79 -25.11
CA SER A 102 -14.17 -2.78 -25.24
C SER A 102 -14.73 -1.42 -25.65
N GLY A 103 -13.91 -0.37 -25.66
CA GLY A 103 -14.34 1.01 -25.94
C GLY A 103 -15.11 1.67 -24.78
N GLU A 104 -15.28 0.99 -23.65
CA GLU A 104 -15.92 1.54 -22.44
C GLU A 104 -15.09 2.66 -21.81
N ALA A 105 -13.76 2.55 -21.94
CA ALA A 105 -12.80 3.50 -21.40
C ALA A 105 -11.89 4.09 -22.48
N PRO A 106 -12.41 4.96 -23.36
CA PRO A 106 -11.60 5.54 -24.43
C PRO A 106 -10.45 6.35 -23.85
N ILE A 107 -9.27 6.19 -24.47
CA ILE A 107 -8.09 6.97 -24.16
C ILE A 107 -8.35 8.43 -24.57
N ARG A 108 -8.41 9.34 -23.59
CA ARG A 108 -8.64 10.76 -23.83
C ARG A 108 -7.40 11.57 -23.48
N TRP A 109 -7.06 12.49 -24.37
CA TRP A 109 -6.06 13.51 -24.12
C TRP A 109 -6.69 14.62 -23.28
N HIS A 110 -6.11 14.89 -22.11
CA HIS A 110 -6.47 16.05 -21.30
C HIS A 110 -5.29 17.01 -21.21
N ARG A 111 -5.58 18.29 -21.43
CA ARG A 111 -4.64 19.40 -21.32
C ARG A 111 -5.03 20.21 -20.09
N HIS A 112 -4.08 20.40 -19.17
CA HIS A 112 -4.30 21.30 -18.05
C HIS A 112 -3.98 22.73 -18.49
N ASP A 113 -5.01 23.58 -18.55
CA ASP A 113 -4.90 24.98 -18.98
C ASP A 113 -3.96 25.82 -18.12
N ALA A 114 -3.65 25.40 -16.89
CA ALA A 114 -2.78 26.14 -15.98
C ALA A 114 -1.28 26.05 -16.32
N ASN A 115 -0.80 24.90 -16.85
CA ASN A 115 0.64 24.64 -17.03
C ASN A 115 1.00 24.13 -18.44
N GLY A 116 0.04 23.98 -19.35
CA GLY A 116 0.26 23.46 -20.70
C GLY A 116 0.58 21.97 -20.79
N ALA A 117 0.74 21.28 -19.64
CA ALA A 117 0.99 19.85 -19.56
C ALA A 117 -0.22 19.08 -20.10
N SER A 118 0.03 18.22 -21.09
CA SER A 118 -0.94 17.27 -21.61
C SER A 118 -0.60 15.87 -21.11
N HIS A 119 -1.60 15.16 -20.63
CA HIS A 119 -1.45 13.75 -20.27
C HIS A 119 -2.60 12.91 -20.81
N LEU A 120 -2.34 11.62 -20.86
CA LEU A 120 -3.24 10.60 -21.38
C LEU A 120 -4.01 9.98 -20.21
N HIS A 121 -5.34 9.91 -20.29
CA HIS A 121 -6.16 9.17 -19.32
C HIS A 121 -7.02 8.13 -20.03
N VAL A 122 -7.01 6.90 -19.50
CA VAL A 122 -8.02 5.88 -19.80
C VAL A 122 -9.26 6.23 -18.98
N ALA A 123 -10.46 6.33 -19.56
CA ALA A 123 -11.63 6.87 -18.86
C ALA A 123 -12.81 5.88 -18.75
N GLY A 124 -12.93 5.03 -17.71
CA GLY A 124 -14.14 4.18 -17.63
C GLY A 124 -14.24 3.04 -16.60
N LEU A 125 -13.48 3.01 -15.51
CA LEU A 125 -13.68 1.99 -14.47
C LEU A 125 -14.50 2.54 -13.28
N PRO A 126 -15.39 1.72 -12.66
CA PRO A 126 -16.27 2.18 -11.59
C PRO A 126 -15.49 2.71 -10.36
N ALA A 127 -15.90 3.88 -9.85
CA ALA A 127 -15.28 4.47 -8.67
C ALA A 127 -15.52 3.61 -7.40
N HIS A 128 -14.44 3.18 -6.75
CA HIS A 128 -14.51 2.40 -5.51
C HIS A 128 -14.67 3.35 -4.30
N HIS A 129 -15.81 3.24 -3.60
CA HIS A 129 -16.16 4.10 -2.45
C HIS A 129 -15.20 3.91 -1.27
N GLY A 130 -15.21 4.86 -0.31
CA GLY A 130 -14.25 4.90 0.81
C GLY A 130 -14.10 3.60 1.64
N ARG A 131 -15.16 2.79 1.81
CA ARG A 131 -15.06 1.48 2.50
C ARG A 131 -14.28 0.44 1.69
N ARG A 132 -14.38 0.50 0.36
CA ARG A 132 -13.62 -0.37 -0.56
C ARG A 132 -12.14 0.01 -0.55
N ALA A 133 -11.80 1.29 -0.38
CA ALA A 133 -10.41 1.73 -0.22
C ALA A 133 -9.76 1.11 1.02
N VAL A 134 -10.45 1.15 2.17
CA VAL A 134 -9.97 0.50 3.41
C VAL A 134 -9.86 -1.02 3.24
N ALA A 135 -10.86 -1.67 2.63
CA ALA A 135 -10.85 -3.12 2.43
C ALA A 135 -9.73 -3.59 1.49
N VAL A 136 -9.49 -2.85 0.40
CA VAL A 136 -8.37 -3.14 -0.50
C VAL A 136 -7.04 -2.85 0.20
N GLY A 137 -6.94 -1.77 0.98
CA GLY A 137 -5.77 -1.49 1.81
C GLY A 137 -5.47 -2.63 2.78
N LEU A 138 -6.47 -3.09 3.53
CA LEU A 138 -6.37 -4.24 4.45
C LEU A 138 -5.89 -5.49 3.73
N LEU A 139 -6.50 -5.84 2.58
CA LEU A 139 -6.09 -6.98 1.78
C LEU A 139 -4.64 -6.85 1.33
N HIS A 140 -4.27 -5.67 0.83
CA HIS A 140 -2.93 -5.42 0.32
C HIS A 140 -1.88 -5.48 1.44
N GLY A 141 -2.19 -4.98 2.64
CA GLY A 141 -1.31 -5.06 3.81
C GLY A 141 -1.19 -6.45 4.42
N THR A 142 -1.87 -7.47 3.87
CA THR A 142 -1.57 -8.88 4.19
C THR A 142 -0.38 -9.42 3.39
N ALA A 143 -0.13 -8.88 2.20
CA ALA A 143 1.12 -9.09 1.47
C ALA A 143 2.15 -8.06 1.93
N GLY A 144 3.43 -8.38 1.83
CA GLY A 144 4.48 -7.55 2.45
C GLY A 144 5.61 -8.39 3.03
N SER A 145 6.21 -9.25 2.22
CA SER A 145 7.52 -9.82 2.51
C SER A 145 8.55 -8.72 2.84
N ALA A 146 8.43 -7.53 2.25
CA ALA A 146 9.25 -6.36 2.56
C ALA A 146 9.04 -5.79 3.98
N SER A 147 7.82 -5.78 4.52
CA SER A 147 7.53 -5.28 5.87
C SER A 147 7.98 -6.27 6.96
N LEU A 148 8.00 -7.58 6.66
CA LEU A 148 8.63 -8.60 7.51
C LEU A 148 10.17 -8.52 7.48
N LEU A 149 10.77 -8.27 6.30
CA LEU A 149 12.21 -7.98 6.20
C LEU A 149 12.60 -6.69 6.94
N ALA A 150 11.70 -5.70 7.01
CA ALA A 150 11.93 -4.50 7.81
C ALA A 150 12.03 -4.79 9.32
N LEU A 151 11.49 -5.92 9.80
CA LEU A 151 11.67 -6.36 11.19
C LEU A 151 12.99 -7.12 11.42
N ALA A 152 13.77 -7.44 10.39
CA ALA A 152 15.04 -8.16 10.52
C ALA A 152 16.04 -7.50 11.51
N PRO A 153 16.16 -6.16 11.60
CA PRO A 153 17.00 -5.51 12.61
C PRO A 153 16.54 -5.73 14.07
N LEU A 154 15.30 -6.18 14.27
CA LEU A 154 14.71 -6.47 15.58
C LEU A 154 14.80 -7.95 15.94
N ALA A 155 15.28 -8.81 15.04
CA ALA A 155 15.44 -10.23 15.29
C ALA A 155 16.45 -10.43 16.45
N GLY A 156 15.95 -10.85 17.61
CA GLY A 156 16.74 -11.00 18.84
C GLY A 156 16.78 -9.77 19.76
N ALA A 157 15.98 -8.73 19.49
CA ALA A 157 15.80 -7.63 20.43
C ALA A 157 15.11 -8.14 21.72
N PRO A 158 15.64 -7.84 22.92
CA PRO A 158 15.09 -8.35 24.17
C PRO A 158 13.78 -7.66 24.60
N ASP A 159 13.44 -6.51 24.00
CA ASP A 159 12.28 -5.70 24.37
C ASP A 159 11.25 -5.64 23.21
N PRO A 160 10.07 -6.27 23.37
CA PRO A 160 8.97 -6.22 22.40
C PRO A 160 8.47 -4.80 22.10
N TRP A 161 8.63 -3.85 23.04
CA TRP A 161 8.16 -2.48 22.86
C TRP A 161 9.00 -1.69 21.85
N ILE A 162 10.28 -2.03 21.70
CA ILE A 162 11.13 -1.47 20.64
C ILE A 162 10.60 -1.93 19.28
N GLY A 163 10.25 -3.22 19.15
CA GLY A 163 9.66 -3.75 17.92
C GLY A 163 8.30 -3.13 17.61
N MET A 164 7.46 -2.92 18.62
CA MET A 164 6.19 -2.23 18.45
C MET A 164 6.36 -0.78 18.00
N SER A 165 7.29 -0.05 18.62
CA SER A 165 7.58 1.35 18.27
C SER A 165 8.12 1.46 16.84
N TYR A 166 8.98 0.51 16.45
CA TYR A 166 9.49 0.40 15.08
C TYR A 166 8.36 0.13 14.08
N LEU A 167 7.46 -0.81 14.38
CA LEU A 167 6.34 -1.17 13.52
C LEU A 167 5.35 -0.01 13.35
N VAL A 168 5.10 0.76 14.42
CA VAL A 168 4.28 1.99 14.36
C VAL A 168 4.92 3.03 13.45
N LEU A 169 6.23 3.26 13.57
CA LEU A 169 6.91 4.22 12.71
C LEU A 169 6.98 3.76 11.25
N PHE A 170 7.22 2.47 11.01
CA PHE A 170 7.13 1.88 9.68
C PHE A 170 5.74 2.12 9.09
N GLY A 171 4.69 1.77 9.82
CA GLY A 171 3.31 1.96 9.38
C GLY A 171 2.91 3.43 9.14
N SER A 172 3.54 4.38 9.84
CA SER A 172 3.33 5.82 9.59
C SER A 172 4.07 6.36 8.37
N GLY A 173 5.09 5.64 7.89
CA GLY A 173 5.80 5.96 6.65
C GLY A 173 5.04 5.48 5.41
N VAL A 174 4.17 4.47 5.56
CA VAL A 174 3.29 3.95 4.49
C VAL A 174 2.09 4.86 4.26
#